data_AF-A0AAE8N6C1-F1
#
_entry.id   AF-A0AAE8N6C1-F1
#
_cell.length_a   1.000
_cell.length_b   1.000
_cell.length_c   1.000
_cell.angle_alpha   90.00
_cell.angle_beta   90.00
_cell.angle_gamma   90.00
#
_symmetry.space_group_name_H-M   'P 1'
#
loop_
_entity.id
_entity.type
_entity.pdbx_description
1 polymer ?
#
loop_
_entity_poly.entity_id
_entity_poly.type
_entity_poly.pdbx_seq_one_letter_code
_entity_poly.pdbx_strand_id
1 'polypeptide(L)'
;MKGTRLALAASLPFLGAAAGKECSGTATISSQSDADSISDCNTFDGDVTFAPDASGDISLGDLRVIKGDLSASGSDSGLTGISAAKLTDINGDLTISSLRGLASINFPSLRLVGGPVSVSDLPFLTSLNVPEINSIGSLSLTTAPLLTDLNFGTFPATDDLSVGLRHITGSSATVTIKSIGASDITPIFGSWNASKVEVADMRNLDSMILLVGNVDDFRISGNGNLSLHMGQKGWSGDVQPVINRLSISGVVHVAPCLYPDVHEFVVEDNTVEYLHFGLMALRKLEVRRNPNLRYLVPFNGDSRFDWNLTDVVIEENPVLRLVETPKRAENDTRTSENCPYMWGDENEPFVWFSEELHNVIVSGNVDNSFFTSLIGPWLDGAGGHVYEGPNHGPARITEKLSISSTDESFDCTDFNTLRSGWGAIPGEYSCQGKTIPAGGGSSAGGDKDGGVGGRVVSWTWGLAAVLVGVLSW
;
A
#
# COMPACT_ATOMS: atom_id res chain seq x y z
N MET A 1 9.79 -74.39 71.52
CA MET A 1 8.97 -73.22 71.14
C MET A 1 9.77 -71.97 71.48
N LYS A 2 10.54 -71.48 70.50
CA LYS A 2 10.36 -70.20 69.78
C LYS A 2 10.67 -68.97 70.67
N GLY A 3 11.92 -68.52 70.59
CA GLY A 3 12.39 -67.24 71.11
C GLY A 3 12.07 -66.10 70.14
N THR A 4 11.66 -64.98 70.71
CA THR A 4 11.26 -63.78 69.98
C THR A 4 12.47 -62.85 69.84
N ARG A 5 12.90 -62.57 68.61
CA ARG A 5 13.95 -61.58 68.32
C ARG A 5 13.33 -60.21 68.12
N LEU A 6 13.88 -59.21 68.83
CA LEU A 6 13.61 -57.79 68.65
C LEU A 6 14.28 -57.32 67.34
N ALA A 7 13.53 -56.71 66.42
CA ALA A 7 14.05 -56.08 65.22
C ALA A 7 13.97 -54.56 65.36
N LEU A 8 15.13 -53.90 65.31
CA LEU A 8 15.30 -52.45 65.32
C LEU A 8 15.17 -51.95 63.88
N ALA A 9 14.12 -51.21 63.56
CA ALA A 9 13.93 -50.61 62.23
C ALA A 9 14.73 -49.30 62.13
N ALA A 10 15.72 -49.28 61.22
CA ALA A 10 16.46 -48.07 60.88
C ALA A 10 15.64 -47.24 59.89
N SER A 11 15.30 -46.01 60.28
CA SER A 11 14.72 -44.99 59.41
C SER A 11 15.81 -44.36 58.54
N LEU A 12 15.76 -44.60 57.23
CA LEU A 12 16.55 -43.85 56.24
C LEU A 12 15.89 -42.48 56.01
N PRO A 13 16.64 -41.37 55.95
CA PRO A 13 16.10 -40.10 55.51
C PRO A 13 15.78 -40.16 54.01
N PHE A 14 14.57 -39.74 53.64
CA PHE A 14 14.24 -39.38 52.27
C PHE A 14 15.11 -38.19 51.87
N LEU A 15 16.09 -38.42 51.01
CA LEU A 15 16.69 -37.35 50.20
C LEU A 15 15.61 -36.90 49.21
N GLY A 16 14.99 -35.77 49.48
CA GLY A 16 14.20 -35.07 48.47
C GLY A 16 15.12 -34.71 47.31
N ALA A 17 14.87 -35.28 46.13
CA ALA A 17 15.46 -34.79 44.90
C ALA A 17 14.99 -33.34 44.73
N ALA A 18 15.92 -32.39 44.72
CA ALA A 18 15.64 -31.07 44.18
C ALA A 18 15.24 -31.29 42.72
N ALA A 19 13.97 -31.04 42.38
CA ALA A 19 13.56 -30.96 40.99
C ALA A 19 14.45 -29.88 40.34
N GLY A 20 15.29 -30.28 39.39
CA GLY A 20 16.07 -29.32 38.62
C GLY A 20 15.09 -28.40 37.88
N LYS A 21 15.39 -27.11 37.85
CA LYS A 21 14.60 -26.10 37.12
C LYS A 21 14.54 -26.50 35.65
N GLU A 22 13.34 -26.75 35.11
CA GLU A 22 13.16 -27.19 33.72
C GLU A 22 13.15 -25.96 32.80
N CYS A 23 14.25 -25.73 32.09
CA CYS A 23 14.39 -24.64 31.10
C CYS A 23 14.07 -25.11 29.67
N SER A 24 13.18 -26.09 29.52
CA SER A 24 12.83 -26.70 28.23
C SER A 24 11.41 -27.25 28.24
N GLY A 25 10.79 -27.37 27.06
CA GLY A 25 9.42 -27.85 26.92
C GLY A 25 8.41 -26.70 26.82
N THR A 26 7.21 -26.87 27.37
CA THR A 26 6.19 -25.82 27.39
C THR A 26 6.00 -25.30 28.81
N ALA A 27 6.34 -24.04 29.06
CA ALA A 27 6.03 -23.37 30.32
C ALA A 27 4.62 -22.80 30.26
N THR A 28 3.78 -23.14 31.25
CA THR A 28 2.44 -22.56 31.41
C THR A 28 2.44 -21.60 32.59
N ILE A 29 2.10 -20.33 32.35
CA ILE A 29 2.18 -19.25 33.33
C ILE A 29 0.76 -18.86 33.76
N SER A 30 0.33 -19.28 34.95
CA SER A 30 -0.94 -18.84 35.56
C SER A 30 -0.72 -17.72 36.59
N SER A 31 0.50 -17.59 37.11
CA SER A 31 0.85 -16.66 38.18
C SER A 31 2.31 -16.20 38.11
N GLN A 32 2.68 -15.18 38.90
CA GLN A 32 4.08 -14.75 39.04
C GLN A 32 4.99 -15.89 39.54
N SER A 33 4.49 -16.80 40.38
CA SER A 33 5.28 -17.94 40.86
C SER A 33 5.69 -18.88 39.72
N ASP A 34 4.86 -19.04 38.70
CA ASP A 34 5.17 -19.88 37.54
C ASP A 34 6.22 -19.18 36.66
N ALA A 35 6.12 -17.86 36.51
CA ALA A 35 7.13 -17.07 35.80
C ALA A 35 8.49 -17.09 36.53
N ASP A 36 8.48 -16.99 37.86
CA ASP A 36 9.69 -17.10 38.69
C ASP A 36 10.36 -18.48 38.52
N SER A 37 9.58 -19.53 38.27
CA SER A 37 10.06 -20.90 38.02
C SER A 37 10.81 -21.06 36.69
N ILE A 38 10.75 -20.09 35.78
CA ILE A 38 11.54 -20.05 34.54
C ILE A 38 12.50 -18.84 34.47
N SER A 39 12.38 -17.88 35.38
CA SER A 39 13.16 -16.62 35.37
C SER A 39 14.69 -16.76 35.49
N ASP A 40 15.21 -17.88 36.02
CA ASP A 40 16.68 -18.12 36.10
C ASP A 40 17.20 -18.76 34.81
N CYS A 41 16.31 -19.16 33.90
CA CYS A 41 16.70 -19.60 32.59
C CYS A 41 17.13 -18.36 31.80
N ASN A 42 18.42 -18.24 31.45
CA ASN A 42 18.83 -17.23 30.47
C ASN A 42 18.14 -17.48 29.11
N THR A 43 17.95 -18.76 28.77
CA THR A 43 17.30 -19.23 27.55
C THR A 43 16.30 -20.32 27.92
N PHE A 44 15.07 -20.21 27.43
CA PHE A 44 14.05 -21.24 27.55
C PHE A 44 13.91 -21.99 26.22
N ASP A 45 14.14 -23.30 26.26
CA ASP A 45 14.14 -24.19 25.08
C ASP A 45 12.73 -24.78 24.83
N GLY A 46 11.85 -23.94 24.29
CA GLY A 46 10.49 -24.28 23.91
C GLY A 46 9.55 -23.08 24.07
N ASP A 47 8.27 -23.35 24.29
CA ASP A 47 7.21 -22.35 24.28
C ASP A 47 6.88 -21.84 25.68
N VAL A 48 6.55 -20.55 25.78
CA VAL A 48 6.03 -19.92 27.00
C VAL A 48 4.60 -19.47 26.72
N THR A 49 3.64 -20.02 27.46
CA THR A 49 2.21 -19.75 27.27
C THR A 49 1.58 -19.28 28.57
N PHE A 50 0.90 -18.14 28.55
CA PHE A 50 0.05 -17.73 29.67
C PHE A 50 -1.24 -18.53 29.67
N ALA A 51 -1.60 -19.07 30.83
CA ALA A 51 -2.84 -19.83 30.96
C ALA A 51 -4.07 -18.93 30.78
N PRO A 52 -5.21 -19.45 30.30
CA PRO A 52 -6.44 -18.66 30.13
C PRO A 52 -6.96 -18.02 31.42
N ASP A 53 -6.61 -18.58 32.58
CA ASP A 53 -6.98 -18.09 33.92
C ASP A 53 -5.87 -17.28 34.60
N ALA A 54 -4.78 -16.99 33.89
CA ALA A 54 -3.70 -16.15 34.41
C ALA A 54 -4.24 -14.80 34.88
N SER A 55 -3.68 -14.27 35.98
CA SER A 55 -4.17 -13.03 36.57
C SER A 55 -3.07 -12.17 37.19
N GLY A 56 -3.34 -10.87 37.25
CA GLY A 56 -2.40 -9.87 37.79
C GLY A 56 -1.47 -9.28 36.75
N ASP A 57 -0.40 -8.63 37.21
CA ASP A 57 0.72 -8.17 36.40
C ASP A 57 1.85 -9.19 36.56
N ILE A 58 2.27 -9.81 35.45
CA ILE A 58 3.25 -10.90 35.46
C ILE A 58 4.50 -10.49 34.69
N SER A 59 5.65 -10.64 35.36
CA SER A 59 6.98 -10.44 34.79
C SER A 59 7.69 -11.77 34.55
N LEU A 60 8.23 -11.96 33.34
CA LEU A 60 9.09 -13.11 33.01
C LEU A 60 10.52 -12.98 33.57
N GLY A 61 10.77 -11.95 34.38
CA GLY A 61 12.02 -11.78 35.13
C GLY A 61 13.24 -11.62 34.23
N ASP A 62 14.23 -12.47 34.45
CA ASP A 62 15.56 -12.38 33.84
C ASP A 62 15.71 -13.17 32.52
N LEU A 63 14.63 -13.76 32.02
CA LEU A 63 14.60 -14.50 30.76
C LEU A 63 15.04 -13.61 29.59
N ARG A 64 16.03 -14.07 28.81
CA ARG A 64 16.58 -13.33 27.68
C ARG A 64 16.12 -13.88 26.33
N VAL A 65 15.97 -15.19 26.21
CA VAL A 65 15.65 -15.86 24.95
C VAL A 65 14.56 -16.90 25.16
N ILE A 66 13.54 -16.88 24.31
CA ILE A 66 12.56 -17.95 24.14
C ILE A 66 12.81 -18.59 22.77
N LYS A 67 13.13 -19.89 22.73
CA LYS A 67 13.41 -20.57 21.46
C LYS A 67 12.15 -20.94 20.67
N GLY A 68 11.01 -21.06 21.34
CA GLY A 68 9.71 -21.28 20.72
C GLY A 68 8.86 -20.00 20.72
N ASP A 69 7.57 -20.19 20.93
CA ASP A 69 6.58 -19.11 20.90
C ASP A 69 6.39 -18.46 22.28
N LEU A 70 6.00 -17.18 22.30
CA LEU A 70 5.43 -16.52 23.46
C LEU A 70 3.96 -16.20 23.19
N SER A 71 3.06 -16.83 23.94
CA SER A 71 1.62 -16.65 23.73
C SER A 71 0.83 -16.33 24.99
N ALA A 72 -0.19 -15.48 24.87
CA ALA A 72 -1.15 -15.18 25.91
C ALA A 72 -2.53 -14.96 25.29
N SER A 73 -3.51 -15.79 25.66
CA SER A 73 -4.89 -15.63 25.19
C SER A 73 -5.93 -16.11 26.20
N GLY A 74 -7.09 -15.45 26.22
CA GLY A 74 -8.22 -15.87 27.06
C GLY A 74 -9.10 -14.72 27.50
N SER A 75 -10.37 -14.70 27.06
CA SER A 75 -11.32 -13.61 27.37
C SER A 75 -11.66 -13.45 28.85
N ASP A 76 -11.42 -14.51 29.63
CA ASP A 76 -11.71 -14.57 31.07
C ASP A 76 -10.44 -14.40 31.92
N SER A 77 -9.30 -14.15 31.29
CA SER A 77 -8.05 -13.87 31.98
C SER A 77 -8.16 -12.60 32.82
N GLY A 78 -7.62 -12.67 34.04
CA GLY A 78 -7.45 -11.52 34.92
C GLY A 78 -6.12 -10.80 34.73
N LEU A 79 -5.39 -11.06 33.63
CA LEU A 79 -4.12 -10.40 33.34
C LEU A 79 -4.34 -8.91 33.13
N THR A 80 -3.47 -8.12 33.74
CA THR A 80 -3.48 -6.65 33.71
C THR A 80 -2.19 -6.09 33.11
N GLY A 81 -1.08 -6.84 33.21
CA GLY A 81 0.20 -6.49 32.61
C GLY A 81 1.03 -7.73 32.28
N ILE A 82 1.82 -7.64 31.21
CA ILE A 82 2.84 -8.63 30.86
C ILE A 82 4.16 -7.88 30.64
N SER A 83 5.22 -8.28 31.34
CA SER A 83 6.53 -7.65 31.19
C SER A 83 7.68 -8.65 31.12
N ALA A 84 8.72 -8.27 30.39
CA ALA A 84 9.96 -9.04 30.30
C ALA A 84 11.12 -8.09 29.99
N ALA A 85 11.70 -7.51 31.03
CA ALA A 85 12.66 -6.41 30.90
C ALA A 85 13.95 -6.80 30.16
N LYS A 86 14.37 -8.07 30.28
CA LYS A 86 15.62 -8.59 29.70
C LYS A 86 15.42 -9.47 28.46
N LEU A 87 14.18 -9.71 28.05
CA LEU A 87 13.86 -10.54 26.88
C LEU A 87 14.34 -9.81 25.62
N THR A 88 15.28 -10.42 24.90
CA THR A 88 15.87 -9.88 23.67
C THR A 88 15.36 -10.60 22.43
N ASP A 89 15.07 -11.89 22.53
CA ASP A 89 14.74 -12.73 21.37
C ASP A 89 13.58 -13.70 21.67
N ILE A 90 12.63 -13.76 20.74
CA ILE A 90 11.63 -14.83 20.62
C ILE A 90 11.87 -15.45 19.24
N ASN A 91 12.30 -16.71 19.18
CA ASN A 91 12.64 -17.32 17.88
C ASN A 91 11.41 -17.80 17.11
N GLY A 92 10.28 -18.02 17.80
CA GLY A 92 8.98 -18.32 17.20
C GLY A 92 8.10 -17.08 17.08
N ASP A 93 6.82 -17.26 17.35
CA ASP A 93 5.77 -16.25 17.24
C ASP A 93 5.56 -15.50 18.56
N LEU A 94 5.12 -14.24 18.47
CA LEU A 94 4.60 -13.49 19.62
C LEU A 94 3.09 -13.25 19.42
N THR A 95 2.26 -13.89 20.22
CA THR A 95 0.79 -13.76 20.14
C THR A 95 0.20 -13.32 21.48
N ILE A 96 -0.40 -12.13 21.52
CA ILE A 96 -1.14 -11.63 22.69
C ILE A 96 -2.53 -11.23 22.22
N SER A 97 -3.55 -12.00 22.62
CA SER A 97 -4.89 -11.78 22.07
C SER A 97 -6.05 -12.04 23.02
N SER A 98 -7.18 -11.36 22.80
CA SER A 98 -8.43 -11.62 23.54
C SER A 98 -8.32 -11.46 25.06
N LEU A 99 -7.45 -10.58 25.57
CA LEU A 99 -7.28 -10.33 27.01
C LEU A 99 -7.98 -9.02 27.38
N ARG A 100 -9.20 -9.11 27.94
CA ARG A 100 -10.02 -7.94 28.26
C ARG A 100 -9.41 -7.05 29.33
N GLY A 101 -8.71 -7.61 30.32
CA GLY A 101 -8.14 -6.83 31.42
C GLY A 101 -6.76 -6.23 31.14
N LEU A 102 -6.10 -6.61 30.04
CA LEU A 102 -4.70 -6.30 29.82
C LEU A 102 -4.53 -4.82 29.48
N ALA A 103 -3.78 -4.09 30.31
CA ALA A 103 -3.56 -2.66 30.20
C ALA A 103 -2.17 -2.29 29.65
N SER A 104 -1.17 -3.16 29.86
CA SER A 104 0.22 -2.91 29.44
C SER A 104 0.95 -4.17 28.95
N ILE A 105 1.76 -3.99 27.90
CA ILE A 105 2.75 -4.97 27.42
C ILE A 105 4.10 -4.27 27.39
N ASN A 106 5.11 -4.81 28.06
CA ASN A 106 6.39 -4.13 28.23
C ASN A 106 7.60 -5.06 28.03
N PHE A 107 8.18 -5.03 26.83
CA PHE A 107 9.40 -5.77 26.45
C PHE A 107 10.47 -4.80 25.93
N PRO A 108 11.06 -3.98 26.82
CA PRO A 108 11.91 -2.86 26.43
C PRO A 108 13.19 -3.28 25.69
N SER A 109 13.67 -4.50 25.92
CA SER A 109 14.90 -5.04 25.30
C SER A 109 14.63 -5.95 24.10
N LEU A 110 13.37 -6.18 23.73
CA LEU A 110 13.02 -7.15 22.67
C LEU A 110 13.45 -6.60 21.31
N ARG A 111 14.30 -7.35 20.61
CA ARG A 111 14.93 -6.97 19.34
C ARG A 111 14.43 -7.81 18.17
N LEU A 112 14.19 -9.10 18.42
CA LEU A 112 13.86 -10.10 17.42
C LEU A 112 12.63 -10.90 17.82
N VAL A 113 11.68 -11.03 16.89
CA VAL A 113 10.69 -12.10 16.82
C VAL A 113 10.90 -12.84 15.51
N GLY A 114 11.17 -14.15 15.55
CA GLY A 114 11.46 -14.93 14.35
C GLY A 114 10.25 -15.10 13.43
N GLY A 115 9.06 -15.20 14.03
CA GLY A 115 7.77 -15.26 13.35
C GLY A 115 6.94 -13.98 13.45
N PRO A 116 5.62 -14.05 13.18
CA PRO A 116 4.72 -12.92 13.30
C PRO A 116 4.56 -12.40 14.73
N VAL A 117 4.32 -11.09 14.84
CA VAL A 117 3.83 -10.41 16.04
C VAL A 117 2.34 -10.13 15.86
N SER A 118 1.50 -10.73 16.70
CA SER A 118 0.05 -10.56 16.71
C SER A 118 -0.41 -10.03 18.06
N VAL A 119 -0.92 -8.81 18.08
CA VAL A 119 -1.48 -8.12 19.25
C VAL A 119 -2.91 -7.70 18.89
N SER A 120 -3.91 -8.40 19.44
CA SER A 120 -5.29 -8.26 18.97
C SER A 120 -6.37 -8.41 20.05
N ASP A 121 -7.50 -7.74 19.87
CA ASP A 121 -8.66 -7.84 20.76
C ASP A 121 -8.34 -7.53 22.24
N LEU A 122 -7.69 -6.39 22.45
CA LEU A 122 -7.25 -5.88 23.75
C LEU A 122 -7.93 -4.54 24.05
N PRO A 123 -9.23 -4.53 24.41
CA PRO A 123 -10.04 -3.32 24.51
C PRO A 123 -9.54 -2.29 25.54
N PHE A 124 -8.76 -2.73 26.53
CA PHE A 124 -8.21 -1.89 27.60
C PHE A 124 -6.68 -1.70 27.53
N LEU A 125 -6.02 -2.19 26.48
CA LEU A 125 -4.58 -1.97 26.32
C LEU A 125 -4.33 -0.48 26.11
N THR A 126 -3.53 0.11 26.99
CA THR A 126 -3.15 1.53 26.92
C THR A 126 -1.70 1.75 26.48
N SER A 127 -0.82 0.77 26.73
CA SER A 127 0.61 0.87 26.45
C SER A 127 1.17 -0.42 25.86
N LEU A 128 1.89 -0.29 24.74
CA LEU A 128 2.69 -1.34 24.11
C LEU A 128 4.12 -0.80 23.93
N ASN A 129 5.04 -1.32 24.73
CA ASN A 129 6.43 -0.84 24.78
C ASN A 129 7.42 -1.92 24.33
N VAL A 130 7.86 -1.81 23.08
CA VAL A 130 8.87 -2.63 22.38
C VAL A 130 9.79 -1.72 21.54
N PRO A 131 10.53 -0.78 22.15
CA PRO A 131 11.33 0.21 21.44
C PRO A 131 12.49 -0.39 20.65
N GLU A 132 13.12 -1.46 21.13
CA GLU A 132 14.31 -2.03 20.49
C GLU A 132 14.00 -3.01 19.34
N ILE A 133 12.71 -3.28 19.06
CA ILE A 133 12.31 -4.26 18.05
C ILE A 133 12.76 -3.76 16.67
N ASN A 134 13.52 -4.60 15.97
CA ASN A 134 14.04 -4.30 14.64
C ASN A 134 13.92 -5.48 13.67
N SER A 135 13.42 -6.63 14.15
CA SER A 135 13.20 -7.83 13.33
C SER A 135 11.97 -8.61 13.77
N ILE A 136 11.02 -8.82 12.86
CA ILE A 136 9.75 -9.55 13.00
C ILE A 136 9.42 -10.28 11.68
N GLY A 137 8.58 -11.32 11.69
CA GLY A 137 8.11 -11.94 10.44
C GLY A 137 6.97 -11.16 9.76
N SER A 138 6.03 -10.66 10.53
CA SER A 138 4.85 -9.87 10.11
C SER A 138 4.27 -9.15 11.33
N LEU A 139 3.45 -8.13 11.11
CA LEU A 139 2.81 -7.37 12.20
C LEU A 139 1.29 -7.34 12.02
N SER A 140 0.58 -7.76 13.05
CA SER A 140 -0.87 -7.56 13.19
C SER A 140 -1.14 -6.88 14.53
N LEU A 141 -1.46 -5.58 14.48
CA LEU A 141 -1.86 -4.80 15.65
C LEU A 141 -3.30 -4.32 15.44
N THR A 142 -4.26 -5.01 16.05
CA THR A 142 -5.68 -4.80 15.76
C THR A 142 -6.54 -4.70 17.02
N THR A 143 -7.66 -3.97 16.95
CA THR A 143 -8.68 -3.94 18.01
C THR A 143 -8.09 -3.61 19.40
N ALA A 144 -7.37 -2.49 19.50
CA ALA A 144 -6.85 -1.94 20.74
C ALA A 144 -7.17 -0.43 20.83
N PRO A 145 -8.46 -0.05 20.92
CA PRO A 145 -8.91 1.32 20.73
C PRO A 145 -8.40 2.31 21.79
N LEU A 146 -7.91 1.83 22.93
CA LEU A 146 -7.33 2.65 24.00
C LEU A 146 -5.80 2.70 23.96
N LEU A 147 -5.16 2.03 23.00
CA LEU A 147 -3.70 2.01 22.86
C LEU A 147 -3.22 3.35 22.33
N THR A 148 -2.87 4.27 23.23
CA THR A 148 -2.35 5.60 22.87
C THR A 148 -0.84 5.71 23.07
N ASP A 149 -0.27 4.92 23.98
CA ASP A 149 1.17 4.84 24.22
C ASP A 149 1.75 3.67 23.43
N LEU A 150 2.08 3.94 22.16
CA LEU A 150 2.65 2.96 21.24
C LEU A 150 4.12 3.28 21.01
N ASN A 151 5.00 2.47 21.59
CA ASN A 151 6.43 2.56 21.37
C ASN A 151 6.90 1.27 20.70
N PHE A 152 6.96 1.29 19.37
CA PHE A 152 7.25 0.10 18.56
C PHE A 152 8.39 0.37 17.58
N GLY A 153 9.56 -0.15 17.93
CA GLY A 153 10.79 0.02 17.17
C GLY A 153 11.39 1.42 17.33
N THR A 154 12.65 1.56 16.93
CA THR A 154 13.28 2.86 16.78
C THR A 154 13.27 3.27 15.32
N PHE A 155 12.74 4.44 15.02
CA PHE A 155 12.98 5.09 13.74
C PHE A 155 14.38 5.71 13.76
N PRO A 156 15.36 5.20 12.99
CA PRO A 156 16.62 5.90 12.86
C PRO A 156 16.38 7.08 11.93
N ALA A 157 16.59 8.29 12.45
CA ALA A 157 16.69 9.49 11.61
C ALA A 157 18.01 9.45 10.80
N THR A 158 18.14 8.45 9.92
CA THR A 158 19.32 8.22 9.08
C THR A 158 18.89 8.02 7.65
N ASP A 159 19.63 8.59 6.69
CA ASP A 159 19.45 8.34 5.25
C ASP A 159 19.76 6.89 4.83
N ASP A 160 20.34 6.12 5.76
CA ASP A 160 20.62 4.72 5.56
C ASP A 160 19.33 3.90 5.77
N LEU A 161 18.65 3.57 4.67
CA LEU A 161 17.53 2.63 4.67
C LEU A 161 17.91 1.21 5.16
N SER A 162 19.21 0.95 5.35
CA SER A 162 19.62 -0.25 6.06
C SER A 162 19.31 -0.15 7.56
N VAL A 163 19.19 1.01 8.18
CA VAL A 163 18.85 1.15 9.61
C VAL A 163 17.32 1.26 9.76
N GLY A 164 16.72 0.52 10.70
CA GLY A 164 15.27 0.55 10.98
C GLY A 164 14.75 -0.82 11.43
N LEU A 165 13.44 -1.06 11.30
CA LEU A 165 12.87 -2.41 11.29
C LEU A 165 13.41 -3.17 10.07
N ARG A 166 14.70 -3.53 10.12
CA ARG A 166 15.53 -4.17 9.08
C ARG A 166 14.90 -5.41 8.48
N HIS A 167 13.99 -6.02 9.22
CA HIS A 167 13.54 -7.37 8.99
C HIS A 167 12.08 -7.43 9.36
N ILE A 168 11.17 -6.90 8.53
CA ILE A 168 9.96 -7.69 8.34
C ILE A 168 10.35 -8.81 7.36
N THR A 169 10.92 -9.89 7.89
CA THR A 169 11.61 -10.92 7.10
C THR A 169 10.62 -11.83 6.41
N GLY A 170 10.25 -11.45 5.20
CA GLY A 170 9.62 -12.36 4.26
C GLY A 170 9.28 -11.63 2.97
N SER A 171 9.54 -12.26 1.83
CA SER A 171 9.00 -11.85 0.53
C SER A 171 7.47 -11.85 0.48
N SER A 172 6.80 -12.24 1.57
CA SER A 172 5.34 -12.28 1.72
C SER A 172 4.87 -11.60 3.02
N ALA A 173 5.73 -10.82 3.67
CA ALA A 173 5.40 -10.25 4.96
C ALA A 173 4.26 -9.22 4.88
N THR A 174 3.39 -9.25 5.89
CA THR A 174 2.22 -8.38 5.96
C THR A 174 2.27 -7.50 7.20
N VAL A 175 1.75 -6.28 7.06
CA VAL A 175 1.51 -5.38 8.18
C VAL A 175 0.07 -4.93 8.17
N THR A 176 -0.61 -5.15 9.29
CA THR A 176 -1.98 -4.69 9.52
C THR A 176 -2.03 -3.90 10.81
N ILE A 177 -2.42 -2.63 10.72
CA ILE A 177 -2.68 -1.77 11.86
C ILE A 177 -4.12 -1.28 11.76
N LYS A 178 -4.99 -1.75 12.65
CA LYS A 178 -6.42 -1.50 12.52
C LYS A 178 -7.11 -1.23 13.86
N SER A 179 -7.96 -0.21 13.92
CA SER A 179 -8.80 0.05 15.10
C SER A 179 -8.01 0.20 16.40
N ILE A 180 -6.87 0.92 16.37
CA ILE A 180 -6.11 1.26 17.57
C ILE A 180 -6.18 2.76 17.90
N GLY A 181 -5.87 3.10 19.15
CA GLY A 181 -5.94 4.47 19.67
C GLY A 181 -4.74 5.37 19.34
N ALA A 182 -3.69 4.84 18.69
CA ALA A 182 -2.44 5.56 18.48
C ALA A 182 -2.64 6.70 17.47
N SER A 183 -2.07 7.86 17.78
CA SER A 183 -2.08 9.04 16.90
C SER A 183 -0.85 9.16 16.01
N ASP A 184 0.19 8.38 16.29
CA ASP A 184 1.40 8.30 15.48
C ASP A 184 1.81 6.82 15.35
N ILE A 185 1.97 6.40 14.11
CA ILE A 185 2.42 5.06 13.72
C ILE A 185 3.65 5.13 12.81
N THR A 186 4.21 6.32 12.60
CA THR A 186 5.39 6.56 11.75
C THR A 186 6.59 5.69 12.14
N PRO A 187 6.92 5.48 13.44
CA PRO A 187 8.06 4.65 13.82
C PRO A 187 7.98 3.21 13.34
N ILE A 188 6.76 2.72 13.11
CA ILE A 188 6.52 1.41 12.57
C ILE A 188 7.04 1.38 11.14
N PHE A 189 6.61 2.29 10.27
CA PHE A 189 6.84 2.23 8.80
C PHE A 189 8.26 2.59 8.29
N GLY A 190 9.31 2.50 9.09
CA GLY A 190 10.68 2.83 8.65
C GLY A 190 11.39 1.72 7.85
N SER A 191 11.62 1.95 6.55
CA SER A 191 12.53 1.21 5.64
C SER A 191 12.12 -0.24 5.32
N TRP A 192 10.90 -0.44 4.84
CA TRP A 192 10.27 -1.77 4.73
C TRP A 192 10.29 -2.41 3.36
N ASN A 193 10.38 -3.74 3.30
CA ASN A 193 9.84 -4.52 2.19
C ASN A 193 8.64 -5.34 2.69
N ALA A 194 7.47 -5.22 2.07
CA ALA A 194 6.26 -5.95 2.47
C ALA A 194 5.41 -6.31 1.25
N SER A 195 4.75 -7.47 1.30
CA SER A 195 3.76 -7.81 0.27
C SER A 195 2.47 -7.03 0.46
N LYS A 196 2.11 -6.73 1.71
CA LYS A 196 0.89 -5.97 2.01
C LYS A 196 1.05 -5.10 3.24
N VAL A 197 0.59 -3.86 3.13
CA VAL A 197 0.38 -2.94 4.25
C VAL A 197 -1.08 -2.52 4.27
N GLU A 198 -1.72 -2.60 5.44
CA GLU A 198 -3.09 -2.15 5.67
C GLU A 198 -3.16 -1.29 6.93
N VAL A 199 -3.61 -0.04 6.77
CA VAL A 199 -3.91 0.89 7.86
C VAL A 199 -5.38 1.28 7.75
N ALA A 200 -6.18 0.99 8.78
CA ALA A 200 -7.63 1.23 8.73
C ALA A 200 -8.24 1.55 10.09
N ASP A 201 -9.37 2.25 10.11
CA ASP A 201 -10.18 2.51 11.31
C ASP A 201 -9.40 3.24 12.44
N MET A 202 -8.40 4.04 12.08
CA MET A 202 -7.50 4.74 13.00
C MET A 202 -8.08 6.10 13.43
N ARG A 203 -8.90 6.10 14.50
CA ARG A 203 -9.68 7.30 14.90
C ARG A 203 -8.83 8.53 15.21
N ASN A 204 -7.65 8.35 15.81
CA ASN A 204 -6.80 9.43 16.29
C ASN A 204 -5.64 9.76 15.33
N LEU A 205 -5.57 9.12 14.16
CA LEU A 205 -4.50 9.29 13.19
C LEU A 205 -4.85 10.38 12.18
N ASP A 206 -4.43 11.61 12.45
CA ASP A 206 -4.68 12.77 11.58
C ASP A 206 -3.53 13.08 10.62
N SER A 207 -2.34 12.52 10.87
CA SER A 207 -1.16 12.69 10.04
C SER A 207 -0.35 11.40 10.04
N MET A 208 0.15 11.02 8.86
CA MET A 208 1.02 9.87 8.69
C MET A 208 2.12 10.23 7.69
N ILE A 209 3.36 9.91 8.05
CA ILE A 209 4.51 9.99 7.13
C ILE A 209 4.86 8.55 6.70
N LEU A 210 4.82 8.31 5.39
CA LEU A 210 5.25 7.06 4.79
C LEU A 210 6.73 7.14 4.48
N LEU A 211 7.51 6.26 5.12
CA LEU A 211 8.94 6.08 4.93
C LEU A 211 9.23 4.62 4.59
N VAL A 212 8.45 4.08 3.64
CA VAL A 212 8.52 2.67 3.23
C VAL A 212 9.67 2.41 2.25
N GLY A 213 10.04 1.15 2.07
CA GLY A 213 10.84 0.68 0.93
C GLY A 213 9.91 0.12 -0.15
N ASN A 214 10.07 -1.15 -0.55
CA ASN A 214 9.23 -1.76 -1.59
C ASN A 214 7.96 -2.41 -1.01
N VAL A 215 6.79 -2.00 -1.47
CA VAL A 215 5.50 -2.55 -1.03
C VAL A 215 4.67 -3.00 -2.22
N ASP A 216 4.22 -4.26 -2.25
CA ASP A 216 3.37 -4.71 -3.36
C ASP A 216 1.97 -4.06 -3.30
N ASP A 217 1.35 -4.02 -2.12
CA ASP A 217 -0.02 -3.53 -1.96
C ASP A 217 -0.20 -2.75 -0.66
N PHE A 218 -0.29 -1.43 -0.77
CA PHE A 218 -0.49 -0.51 0.35
C PHE A 218 -1.92 0.01 0.34
N ARG A 219 -2.70 -0.34 1.38
CA ARG A 219 -4.07 0.16 1.59
C ARG A 219 -4.18 1.05 2.81
N ILE A 220 -4.80 2.22 2.64
CA ILE A 220 -5.10 3.16 3.71
C ILE A 220 -6.59 3.49 3.67
N SER A 221 -7.28 3.26 4.78
CA SER A 221 -8.63 3.75 5.05
C SER A 221 -8.56 4.75 6.21
N GLY A 222 -8.48 6.03 5.85
CA GLY A 222 -8.34 7.13 6.78
C GLY A 222 -9.63 7.44 7.55
N ASN A 223 -9.49 8.27 8.58
CA ASN A 223 -10.58 8.68 9.46
C ASN A 223 -11.43 9.85 8.92
N GLY A 224 -11.20 10.27 7.66
CA GLY A 224 -11.82 11.45 7.04
C GLY A 224 -11.05 12.76 7.27
N ASN A 225 -10.03 12.77 8.13
CA ASN A 225 -9.18 13.92 8.45
C ASN A 225 -7.67 13.63 8.25
N LEU A 226 -7.31 12.38 7.94
CA LEU A 226 -5.94 11.93 7.73
C LEU A 226 -5.25 12.70 6.59
N SER A 227 -4.07 13.23 6.89
CA SER A 227 -3.10 13.72 5.90
C SER A 227 -2.00 12.70 5.70
N LEU A 228 -1.78 12.32 4.44
CA LEU A 228 -0.75 11.38 4.04
C LEU A 228 0.44 12.13 3.46
N HIS A 229 1.62 11.94 4.02
CA HIS A 229 2.88 12.48 3.52
C HIS A 229 3.76 11.30 3.07
N MET A 230 4.34 11.35 1.87
CA MET A 230 5.23 10.29 1.37
C MET A 230 6.66 10.83 1.27
N GLY A 231 7.50 10.51 2.26
CA GLY A 231 8.81 11.14 2.46
C GLY A 231 8.80 12.35 3.40
N GLN A 232 9.99 12.79 3.82
CA GLN A 232 10.18 13.96 4.70
C GLN A 232 11.45 14.76 4.31
N LYS A 233 11.46 16.05 4.69
CA LYS A 233 12.61 16.96 4.63
C LYS A 233 13.88 16.33 5.25
N GLY A 234 14.97 16.32 4.49
CA GLY A 234 16.30 15.89 4.96
C GLY A 234 16.70 14.49 4.55
N TRP A 235 15.79 13.71 3.93
CA TRP A 235 16.14 12.44 3.32
C TRP A 235 16.89 12.70 2.01
N SER A 236 18.17 12.33 1.96
CA SER A 236 19.04 12.48 0.78
C SER A 236 19.45 11.15 0.15
N GLY A 237 18.79 10.05 0.53
CA GLY A 237 19.12 8.71 0.04
C GLY A 237 18.60 8.48 -1.37
N ASP A 238 19.42 7.89 -2.24
CA ASP A 238 19.10 7.51 -3.62
C ASP A 238 18.02 6.40 -3.74
N VAL A 239 17.31 6.06 -2.67
CA VAL A 239 16.35 4.96 -2.67
C VAL A 239 14.94 5.52 -2.61
N GLN A 240 14.28 5.51 -3.76
CA GLN A 240 12.86 5.81 -3.87
C GLN A 240 12.04 4.59 -3.43
N PRO A 241 11.00 4.77 -2.60
CA PRO A 241 10.06 3.69 -2.30
C PRO A 241 9.36 3.24 -3.58
N VAL A 242 9.26 1.93 -3.81
CA VAL A 242 8.48 1.35 -4.92
C VAL A 242 7.21 0.74 -4.37
N ILE A 243 6.07 1.31 -4.72
CA ILE A 243 4.75 0.79 -4.34
C ILE A 243 4.05 0.28 -5.59
N ASN A 244 3.83 -1.04 -5.70
CA ASN A 244 3.15 -1.58 -6.88
C ASN A 244 1.69 -1.12 -6.93
N ARG A 245 0.98 -1.10 -5.79
CA ARG A 245 -0.37 -0.57 -5.70
C ARG A 245 -0.58 0.23 -4.42
N LEU A 246 -0.98 1.48 -4.55
CA LEU A 246 -1.40 2.35 -3.46
C LEU A 246 -2.91 2.61 -3.56
N SER A 247 -3.64 2.28 -2.51
CA SER A 247 -5.09 2.45 -2.41
C SER A 247 -5.44 3.32 -1.21
N ILE A 248 -6.13 4.43 -1.43
CA ILE A 248 -6.52 5.35 -0.37
C ILE A 248 -8.03 5.65 -0.37
N SER A 249 -8.62 5.67 0.83
CA SER A 249 -9.97 6.18 1.11
C SER A 249 -9.97 6.99 2.40
N GLY A 250 -10.93 7.90 2.58
CA GLY A 250 -11.05 8.70 3.83
C GLY A 250 -9.82 9.56 4.20
N VAL A 251 -9.04 10.01 3.22
CA VAL A 251 -7.83 10.85 3.37
C VAL A 251 -8.13 12.27 2.89
N VAL A 252 -7.97 13.27 3.75
CA VAL A 252 -8.30 14.66 3.36
C VAL A 252 -7.19 15.33 2.53
N HIS A 253 -5.97 14.81 2.60
CA HIS A 253 -4.81 15.40 1.95
C HIS A 253 -3.71 14.37 1.63
N VAL A 254 -3.06 14.48 0.47
CA VAL A 254 -1.92 13.65 0.06
C VAL A 254 -0.76 14.56 -0.38
N ALA A 255 0.44 14.31 0.12
CA ALA A 255 1.67 15.03 -0.20
C ALA A 255 2.80 14.06 -0.58
N PRO A 256 3.02 13.80 -1.88
CA PRO A 256 4.08 12.91 -2.36
C PRO A 256 5.44 13.64 -2.39
N CYS A 257 6.07 13.81 -1.23
CA CYS A 257 7.19 14.73 -1.02
C CYS A 257 8.51 14.40 -1.72
N LEU A 258 8.76 13.12 -2.02
CA LEU A 258 10.02 12.66 -2.61
C LEU A 258 9.80 11.85 -3.89
N TYR A 259 8.71 12.13 -4.61
CA TYR A 259 8.39 11.48 -5.89
C TYR A 259 8.47 9.95 -5.82
N PRO A 260 7.68 9.30 -4.96
CA PRO A 260 7.72 7.85 -4.81
C PRO A 260 7.33 7.15 -6.12
N ASP A 261 7.95 6.01 -6.41
CA ASP A 261 7.52 5.13 -7.50
C ASP A 261 6.20 4.48 -7.08
N VAL A 262 5.10 4.81 -7.77
CA VAL A 262 3.79 4.20 -7.52
C VAL A 262 3.20 3.75 -8.84
N HIS A 263 3.15 2.44 -9.07
CA HIS A 263 2.71 1.90 -10.36
C HIS A 263 1.20 1.98 -10.55
N GLU A 264 0.41 1.68 -9.51
CA GLU A 264 -1.04 1.82 -9.53
C GLU A 264 -1.51 2.70 -8.37
N PHE A 265 -2.22 3.78 -8.67
CA PHE A 265 -2.79 4.66 -7.67
C PHE A 265 -4.31 4.64 -7.74
N VAL A 266 -4.94 4.22 -6.64
CA VAL A 266 -6.39 4.06 -6.51
C VAL A 266 -6.90 4.97 -5.39
N VAL A 267 -7.76 5.92 -5.74
CA VAL A 267 -8.40 6.88 -4.84
C VAL A 267 -9.91 6.69 -4.93
N GLU A 268 -10.48 6.10 -3.89
CA GLU A 268 -11.87 5.68 -3.87
C GLU A 268 -12.55 6.13 -2.58
N ASP A 269 -13.82 6.55 -2.67
CA ASP A 269 -14.64 6.93 -1.51
C ASP A 269 -13.93 7.91 -0.57
N ASN A 270 -13.32 8.94 -1.16
CA ASN A 270 -12.41 9.84 -0.48
C ASN A 270 -12.98 11.26 -0.30
N THR A 271 -12.50 11.99 0.71
CA THR A 271 -12.96 13.33 1.09
C THR A 271 -12.06 14.45 0.60
N VAL A 272 -10.94 14.10 -0.05
CA VAL A 272 -9.98 15.04 -0.64
C VAL A 272 -10.64 16.02 -1.62
N GLU A 273 -10.33 17.32 -1.48
CA GLU A 273 -10.76 18.35 -2.44
C GLU A 273 -9.72 18.58 -3.55
N TYR A 274 -8.43 18.51 -3.21
CA TYR A 274 -7.29 18.68 -4.11
C TYR A 274 -6.42 17.43 -4.02
N LEU A 275 -6.51 16.55 -5.02
CA LEU A 275 -5.68 15.35 -5.05
C LEU A 275 -4.36 15.68 -5.75
N HIS A 276 -3.33 15.90 -4.94
CA HIS A 276 -1.95 16.03 -5.42
C HIS A 276 -1.35 14.65 -5.65
N PHE A 277 -0.82 14.43 -6.86
CA PHE A 277 -0.12 13.20 -7.21
C PHE A 277 1.07 13.52 -8.12
N GLY A 278 2.28 13.45 -7.55
CA GLY A 278 3.57 13.55 -8.22
C GLY A 278 4.29 12.21 -8.07
N LEU A 279 3.69 11.17 -8.61
CA LEU A 279 4.14 9.79 -8.45
C LEU A 279 4.98 9.40 -9.68
N MET A 280 6.12 8.74 -9.48
CA MET A 280 6.94 8.23 -10.58
C MET A 280 6.44 6.86 -11.04
N ALA A 281 6.79 6.48 -12.29
CA ALA A 281 6.46 5.19 -12.89
C ALA A 281 4.95 4.81 -12.92
N LEU A 282 4.06 5.81 -12.85
CA LEU A 282 2.61 5.58 -12.79
C LEU A 282 2.10 4.91 -14.08
N ARG A 283 1.47 3.74 -13.92
CA ARG A 283 0.85 2.95 -15.00
C ARG A 283 -0.66 2.99 -14.97
N LYS A 284 -1.25 3.01 -13.77
CA LYS A 284 -2.70 3.05 -13.58
C LYS A 284 -3.10 4.14 -12.61
N LEU A 285 -4.04 4.98 -13.03
CA LEU A 285 -4.72 5.96 -12.18
C LEU A 285 -6.21 5.65 -12.12
N GLU A 286 -6.73 5.43 -10.92
CA GLU A 286 -8.14 5.15 -10.68
C GLU A 286 -8.68 6.08 -9.60
N VAL A 287 -9.61 6.96 -9.97
CA VAL A 287 -10.20 7.99 -9.11
C VAL A 287 -11.72 7.88 -9.20
N ARG A 288 -12.34 7.25 -8.20
CA ARG A 288 -13.78 6.95 -8.19
C ARG A 288 -14.49 7.44 -6.94
N ARG A 289 -15.74 7.90 -7.10
CA ARG A 289 -16.64 8.20 -5.97
C ARG A 289 -16.05 9.19 -4.95
N ASN A 290 -15.41 10.24 -5.44
CA ASN A 290 -14.88 11.32 -4.59
C ASN A 290 -15.81 12.55 -4.71
N PRO A 291 -16.86 12.68 -3.88
CA PRO A 291 -17.90 13.68 -4.05
C PRO A 291 -17.42 15.13 -3.89
N ASN A 292 -16.32 15.33 -3.16
CA ASN A 292 -15.74 16.65 -2.87
C ASN A 292 -14.54 16.98 -3.74
N LEU A 293 -14.06 16.04 -4.57
CA LEU A 293 -12.87 16.22 -5.38
C LEU A 293 -13.12 17.29 -6.44
N ARG A 294 -12.40 18.41 -6.33
CA ARG A 294 -12.51 19.56 -7.24
C ARG A 294 -11.41 19.55 -8.29
N TYR A 295 -10.22 19.10 -7.91
CA TYR A 295 -9.05 19.16 -8.80
C TYR A 295 -8.16 17.92 -8.65
N LEU A 296 -7.72 17.43 -9.81
CA LEU A 296 -6.57 16.54 -9.93
C LEU A 296 -5.35 17.42 -10.20
N VAL A 297 -4.35 17.33 -9.33
CA VAL A 297 -3.15 18.16 -9.38
C VAL A 297 -1.93 17.27 -9.64
N PRO A 298 -1.59 17.04 -10.92
CA PRO A 298 -0.35 16.36 -11.28
C PRO A 298 0.80 17.31 -10.92
N PHE A 299 1.60 16.95 -9.93
CA PHE A 299 2.61 17.86 -9.40
C PHE A 299 3.83 17.92 -10.33
N ASN A 300 4.41 19.12 -10.49
CA ASN A 300 5.52 19.39 -11.40
C ASN A 300 6.86 18.86 -10.87
N GLY A 301 7.73 18.49 -11.81
CA GLY A 301 9.02 17.82 -11.68
C GLY A 301 9.30 16.96 -12.92
N ASP A 302 10.56 16.54 -13.14
CA ASP A 302 10.96 15.60 -14.21
C ASP A 302 10.23 14.24 -14.12
N SER A 303 9.57 13.94 -12.99
CA SER A 303 8.89 12.66 -12.70
C SER A 303 7.76 12.28 -13.66
N ARG A 304 7.15 13.25 -14.36
CA ARG A 304 6.10 12.96 -15.36
C ARG A 304 6.65 12.34 -16.65
N PHE A 305 7.94 12.55 -16.95
CA PHE A 305 8.62 11.87 -18.06
C PHE A 305 8.78 10.37 -17.79
N ASP A 306 8.64 9.94 -16.54
CA ASP A 306 8.70 8.52 -16.15
C ASP A 306 7.32 7.86 -16.10
N TRP A 307 6.23 8.57 -16.40
CA TRP A 307 4.91 7.97 -16.47
C TRP A 307 4.83 7.02 -17.67
N ASN A 308 4.26 5.85 -17.45
CA ASN A 308 3.93 4.90 -18.49
C ASN A 308 2.46 4.51 -18.36
N LEU A 309 1.61 5.54 -18.41
CA LEU A 309 0.19 5.45 -18.09
C LEU A 309 -0.52 4.62 -19.16
N THR A 310 -1.05 3.46 -18.78
CA THR A 310 -1.84 2.60 -19.68
C THR A 310 -3.32 2.65 -19.35
N ASP A 311 -3.67 2.92 -18.09
CA ASP A 311 -5.05 2.81 -17.60
C ASP A 311 -5.43 4.06 -16.79
N VAL A 312 -6.46 4.77 -17.26
CA VAL A 312 -7.00 5.95 -16.59
C VAL A 312 -8.50 5.77 -16.39
N VAL A 313 -8.92 5.77 -15.15
CA VAL A 313 -10.32 5.69 -14.75
C VAL A 313 -10.64 6.83 -13.80
N ILE A 314 -11.41 7.81 -14.27
CA ILE A 314 -11.90 8.95 -13.49
C ILE A 314 -13.41 8.94 -13.63
N GLU A 315 -14.13 8.47 -12.62
CA GLU A 315 -15.59 8.41 -12.68
C GLU A 315 -16.28 8.73 -11.36
N GLU A 316 -17.55 9.12 -11.42
CA GLU A 316 -18.36 9.39 -10.22
C GLU A 316 -17.77 10.49 -9.32
N ASN A 317 -17.13 11.52 -9.91
CA ASN A 317 -16.58 12.70 -9.21
C ASN A 317 -17.35 13.97 -9.64
N PRO A 318 -18.51 14.28 -9.05
CA PRO A 318 -19.49 15.22 -9.62
C PRO A 318 -19.06 16.70 -9.66
N VAL A 319 -18.11 17.11 -8.80
CA VAL A 319 -17.63 18.50 -8.73
C VAL A 319 -16.23 18.70 -9.32
N LEU A 320 -15.63 17.63 -9.87
CA LEU A 320 -14.29 17.64 -10.43
C LEU A 320 -14.24 18.51 -11.69
N ARG A 321 -13.31 19.47 -11.70
CA ARG A 321 -12.97 20.34 -12.83
C ARG A 321 -11.55 20.01 -13.29
N LEU A 322 -11.42 19.49 -14.51
CA LEU A 322 -10.09 19.15 -15.07
C LEU A 322 -9.53 20.21 -16.03
N VAL A 323 -10.33 21.21 -16.38
CA VAL A 323 -9.98 22.29 -17.31
C VAL A 323 -9.20 23.43 -16.63
N GLU A 324 -9.39 23.59 -15.33
CA GLU A 324 -8.77 24.66 -14.55
C GLU A 324 -7.48 24.17 -13.91
N THR A 325 -6.39 24.90 -14.12
CA THR A 325 -5.22 24.80 -13.23
C THR A 325 -5.60 25.42 -11.89
N PRO A 326 -5.77 24.63 -10.82
CA PRO A 326 -6.17 25.20 -9.54
C PRO A 326 -5.09 26.17 -9.08
N LYS A 327 -5.50 27.29 -8.49
CA LYS A 327 -4.59 27.98 -7.58
C LYS A 327 -4.46 27.11 -6.35
N ARG A 328 -3.24 26.99 -5.84
CA ARG A 328 -3.00 26.35 -4.55
C ARG A 328 -3.95 26.97 -3.51
N ALA A 329 -4.62 26.12 -2.74
CA ALA A 329 -5.55 26.61 -1.74
C ALA A 329 -4.80 27.46 -0.70
N GLU A 330 -5.35 28.62 -0.32
CA GLU A 330 -4.69 29.53 0.65
C GLU A 330 -4.44 28.87 2.01
N ASN A 331 -5.17 27.79 2.32
CA ASN A 331 -5.03 27.00 3.54
C ASN A 331 -4.22 25.69 3.37
N ASP A 332 -3.58 25.46 2.22
CA ASP A 332 -2.66 24.34 2.02
C ASP A 332 -1.29 24.63 2.68
N THR A 333 -1.33 24.81 4.00
CA THR A 333 -0.14 24.94 4.85
C THR A 333 0.50 23.58 5.13
N ARG A 334 -0.26 22.49 5.01
CA ARG A 334 0.16 21.09 5.25
C ARG A 334 1.25 20.67 4.27
N THR A 335 1.19 21.13 3.02
CA THR A 335 2.25 20.88 2.03
C THR A 335 3.50 21.75 2.27
N SER A 336 3.40 23.00 2.76
CA SER A 336 4.61 23.81 3.09
C SER A 336 5.51 23.21 4.15
N GLU A 337 4.90 22.81 5.27
CA GLU A 337 5.64 22.60 6.51
C GLU A 337 6.31 21.23 6.50
N ASN A 338 5.58 20.23 6.01
CA ASN A 338 6.03 18.84 5.97
C ASN A 338 6.68 18.47 4.62
N CYS A 339 6.47 19.29 3.58
CA CYS A 339 6.84 18.98 2.20
C CYS A 339 7.46 20.19 1.44
N PRO A 340 8.49 20.87 1.99
CA PRO A 340 8.95 22.16 1.49
C PRO A 340 9.54 22.14 0.07
N TYR A 341 10.00 20.98 -0.42
CA TYR A 341 10.45 20.83 -1.81
C TYR A 341 9.30 21.09 -2.80
N MET A 342 8.07 20.73 -2.43
CA MET A 342 6.87 21.02 -3.22
C MET A 342 6.42 22.49 -3.12
N TRP A 343 7.07 23.37 -2.34
CA TRP A 343 6.58 24.74 -2.19
C TRP A 343 6.91 25.64 -3.39
N GLY A 344 7.98 25.33 -4.13
CA GLY A 344 8.48 26.17 -5.22
C GLY A 344 7.84 25.93 -6.58
N ASP A 345 7.09 24.84 -6.73
CA ASP A 345 6.63 24.38 -8.03
C ASP A 345 5.24 24.93 -8.37
N GLU A 346 5.10 25.41 -9.60
CA GLU A 346 3.83 25.87 -10.14
C GLU A 346 2.91 24.68 -10.43
N ASN A 347 1.61 24.82 -10.14
CA ASN A 347 0.62 23.82 -10.53
C ASN A 347 0.58 23.73 -12.05
N GLU A 348 0.80 22.55 -12.61
CA GLU A 348 0.71 22.31 -14.05
C GLU A 348 -0.57 21.57 -14.43
N PRO A 349 -1.07 21.74 -15.68
CA PRO A 349 -2.21 21.00 -16.16
C PRO A 349 -1.91 19.51 -16.29
N PHE A 350 -2.96 18.70 -16.25
CA PHE A 350 -2.86 17.28 -16.57
C PHE A 350 -2.43 17.07 -18.02
N VAL A 351 -1.53 16.11 -18.21
CA VAL A 351 -0.87 15.83 -19.48
C VAL A 351 -0.83 14.32 -19.70
N TRP A 352 -1.06 13.93 -20.95
CA TRP A 352 -1.09 12.54 -21.37
C TRP A 352 0.28 12.14 -21.94
N PHE A 353 0.92 11.14 -21.33
CA PHE A 353 2.22 10.60 -21.73
C PHE A 353 2.12 9.09 -21.91
N SER A 354 1.60 8.65 -23.05
CA SER A 354 1.67 7.24 -23.46
C SER A 354 1.34 7.09 -24.94
N GLU A 355 2.06 6.20 -25.62
CA GLU A 355 1.75 5.79 -26.99
C GLU A 355 0.65 4.73 -27.05
N GLU A 356 0.44 4.00 -25.94
CA GLU A 356 -0.54 2.93 -25.86
C GLU A 356 -1.27 2.98 -24.52
N LEU A 357 -2.55 3.34 -24.61
CA LEU A 357 -3.51 3.30 -23.51
C LEU A 357 -4.43 2.10 -23.72
N HIS A 358 -4.66 1.33 -22.68
CA HIS A 358 -5.65 0.25 -22.70
C HIS A 358 -7.04 0.85 -22.44
N ASN A 359 -7.23 1.45 -21.27
CA ASN A 359 -8.52 1.96 -20.82
C ASN A 359 -8.44 3.46 -20.51
N VAL A 360 -9.33 4.23 -21.14
CA VAL A 360 -9.56 5.65 -20.85
C VAL A 360 -11.04 5.83 -20.53
N ILE A 361 -11.36 5.96 -19.25
CA ILE A 361 -12.72 6.17 -18.75
C ILE A 361 -12.72 7.49 -18.00
N VAL A 362 -13.46 8.48 -18.49
CA VAL A 362 -13.52 9.83 -17.91
C VAL A 362 -14.97 10.28 -17.81
N SER A 363 -15.42 10.57 -16.60
CA SER A 363 -16.67 11.28 -16.33
C SER A 363 -16.44 12.44 -15.37
N GLY A 364 -16.88 13.64 -15.75
CA GLY A 364 -16.69 14.86 -14.95
C GLY A 364 -16.95 16.12 -15.77
N ASN A 365 -16.59 17.29 -15.23
CA ASN A 365 -16.60 18.53 -15.99
C ASN A 365 -15.26 18.67 -16.74
N VAL A 366 -15.25 18.25 -18.01
CA VAL A 366 -14.07 18.23 -18.90
C VAL A 366 -14.40 18.84 -20.26
N ASP A 367 -13.52 19.66 -20.83
CA ASP A 367 -13.65 20.14 -22.20
C ASP A 367 -12.68 19.42 -23.15
N ASN A 368 -12.68 19.77 -24.44
CA ASN A 368 -11.77 19.19 -25.43
C ASN A 368 -10.29 19.53 -25.16
N SER A 369 -9.99 20.60 -24.42
CA SER A 369 -8.60 21.01 -24.14
C SER A 369 -7.88 20.03 -23.22
N PHE A 370 -8.61 19.39 -22.30
CA PHE A 370 -8.08 18.33 -21.43
C PHE A 370 -7.47 17.14 -22.20
N PHE A 371 -7.93 16.93 -23.44
CA PHE A 371 -7.47 15.83 -24.29
C PHE A 371 -6.51 16.27 -25.39
N THR A 372 -6.16 17.55 -25.50
CA THR A 372 -5.33 18.05 -26.61
C THR A 372 -3.99 17.35 -26.71
N SER A 373 -3.29 17.09 -25.60
CA SER A 373 -2.01 16.36 -25.65
C SER A 373 -2.18 14.87 -25.98
N LEU A 374 -3.37 14.31 -25.75
CA LEU A 374 -3.68 12.91 -26.04
C LEU A 374 -3.94 12.69 -27.53
N ILE A 375 -4.78 13.55 -28.14
CA ILE A 375 -5.32 13.32 -29.48
C ILE A 375 -4.78 14.29 -30.53
N GLY A 376 -4.24 15.45 -30.14
CA GLY A 376 -3.68 16.46 -31.03
C GLY A 376 -2.68 15.91 -32.04
N PRO A 377 -1.75 15.02 -31.64
CA PRO A 377 -0.83 14.35 -32.57
C PRO A 377 -1.48 13.61 -33.75
N TRP A 378 -2.73 13.15 -33.62
CA TRP A 378 -3.49 12.55 -34.74
C TRP A 378 -4.11 13.61 -35.67
N LEU A 379 -4.49 14.76 -35.12
CA LEU A 379 -5.32 15.76 -35.79
C LEU A 379 -4.48 16.77 -36.59
N ASP A 380 -3.25 17.04 -36.17
CA ASP A 380 -2.37 18.04 -36.80
C ASP A 380 -1.76 17.56 -38.14
N GLY A 381 -2.01 16.32 -38.56
CA GLY A 381 -1.70 15.81 -39.90
C GLY A 381 -0.20 15.60 -40.19
N ALA A 382 0.69 15.95 -39.27
CA ALA A 382 1.95 15.25 -39.09
C ALA A 382 1.66 14.09 -38.13
N GLY A 383 2.27 12.92 -38.29
CA GLY A 383 2.26 11.89 -37.24
C GLY A 383 3.03 12.41 -36.03
N GLY A 384 2.43 13.38 -35.34
CA GLY A 384 3.06 14.21 -34.34
C GLY A 384 3.51 13.33 -33.20
N HIS A 385 4.64 13.67 -32.63
CA HIS A 385 5.09 13.02 -31.43
C HIS A 385 4.33 13.64 -30.26
N VAL A 386 3.93 12.84 -29.27
CA VAL A 386 3.31 13.33 -28.03
C VAL A 386 4.23 14.36 -27.35
N TYR A 387 5.55 14.29 -27.60
CA TYR A 387 6.60 15.27 -27.23
C TYR A 387 7.75 15.28 -28.28
N GLU A 388 8.56 16.34 -28.36
CA GLU A 388 9.78 16.44 -29.20
C GLU A 388 10.92 15.49 -28.72
N GLY A 389 10.64 14.19 -28.63
CA GLY A 389 11.61 13.11 -28.44
C GLY A 389 11.69 12.26 -29.71
N PRO A 390 12.87 11.72 -30.07
CA PRO A 390 13.15 11.22 -31.42
C PRO A 390 12.37 9.97 -31.87
N ASN A 391 11.40 9.43 -31.12
CA ASN A 391 10.79 8.12 -31.41
C ASN A 391 9.29 7.91 -31.05
N HIS A 392 8.51 8.90 -30.62
CA HIS A 392 7.18 8.61 -30.03
C HIS A 392 5.98 8.74 -30.99
N GLY A 393 5.26 7.67 -31.33
CA GLY A 393 4.07 7.76 -32.20
C GLY A 393 2.86 8.45 -31.52
N PRO A 394 1.76 8.71 -32.26
CA PRO A 394 0.53 9.23 -31.67
C PRO A 394 -0.19 8.15 -30.84
N ALA A 395 -0.79 8.55 -29.71
CA ALA A 395 -1.37 7.63 -28.72
C ALA A 395 -2.51 6.78 -29.29
N ARG A 396 -2.53 5.48 -28.99
CA ARG A 396 -3.63 4.54 -29.34
C ARG A 396 -4.38 4.12 -28.10
N ILE A 397 -5.70 3.89 -28.23
CA ILE A 397 -6.55 3.43 -27.13
C ILE A 397 -7.12 2.05 -27.48
N THR A 398 -6.49 0.99 -27.00
CA THR A 398 -6.65 -0.37 -27.56
C THR A 398 -7.87 -1.11 -27.03
N GLU A 399 -8.22 -0.96 -25.75
CA GLU A 399 -9.29 -1.74 -25.11
C GLU A 399 -10.60 -0.95 -24.99
N LYS A 400 -10.59 0.23 -24.35
CA LYS A 400 -11.82 1.00 -24.08
C LYS A 400 -11.60 2.51 -23.99
N LEU A 401 -12.44 3.25 -24.71
CA LEU A 401 -12.67 4.67 -24.51
C LEU A 401 -14.12 4.92 -24.06
N SER A 402 -14.30 5.56 -22.91
CA SER A 402 -15.61 6.00 -22.41
C SER A 402 -15.53 7.40 -21.84
N ILE A 403 -16.10 8.40 -22.53
CA ILE A 403 -16.12 9.79 -22.06
C ILE A 403 -17.55 10.27 -21.82
N SER A 404 -17.80 10.87 -20.67
CA SER A 404 -19.06 11.54 -20.31
C SER A 404 -18.76 12.88 -19.64
N SER A 405 -18.85 13.98 -20.39
CA SER A 405 -18.63 15.31 -19.83
C SER A 405 -19.94 16.00 -19.42
N THR A 406 -19.90 16.76 -18.32
CA THR A 406 -20.96 17.72 -17.95
C THR A 406 -20.71 19.13 -18.49
N ASP A 407 -19.56 19.39 -19.12
CA ASP A 407 -19.25 20.68 -19.74
C ASP A 407 -19.98 20.82 -21.10
N GLU A 408 -20.66 21.96 -21.31
CA GLU A 408 -21.43 22.23 -22.53
C GLU A 408 -20.55 22.48 -23.76
N SER A 409 -19.28 22.86 -23.56
CA SER A 409 -18.32 23.07 -24.65
C SER A 409 -17.71 21.77 -25.16
N PHE A 410 -17.87 20.66 -24.43
CA PHE A 410 -17.32 19.37 -24.83
C PHE A 410 -18.12 18.73 -25.97
N ASP A 411 -17.43 18.29 -27.01
CA ASP A 411 -18.01 17.49 -28.07
C ASP A 411 -17.14 16.31 -28.53
N CYS A 412 -17.80 15.31 -29.13
CA CYS A 412 -17.20 14.03 -29.51
C CYS A 412 -16.54 14.03 -30.90
N THR A 413 -16.45 15.15 -31.60
CA THR A 413 -16.08 15.21 -33.03
C THR A 413 -14.69 14.64 -33.28
N ASP A 414 -13.70 15.04 -32.49
CA ASP A 414 -12.33 14.56 -32.63
C ASP A 414 -12.21 13.07 -32.30
N PHE A 415 -12.82 12.64 -31.20
CA PHE A 415 -12.84 11.22 -30.82
C PHE A 415 -13.55 10.34 -31.85
N ASN A 416 -14.64 10.82 -32.45
CA ASN A 416 -15.30 10.14 -33.56
C ASN A 416 -14.36 10.00 -34.76
N THR A 417 -13.59 11.06 -35.08
CA THR A 417 -12.59 11.05 -36.16
C THR A 417 -11.48 10.04 -35.90
N LEU A 418 -10.93 9.99 -34.68
CA LEU A 418 -9.94 8.99 -34.28
C LEU A 418 -10.49 7.55 -34.40
N ARG A 419 -11.75 7.35 -33.99
CA ARG A 419 -12.42 6.04 -34.01
C ARG A 419 -12.73 5.56 -35.43
N SER A 420 -13.40 6.37 -36.26
CA SER A 420 -13.89 5.95 -37.57
C SER A 420 -12.97 6.28 -38.75
N GLY A 421 -12.15 7.32 -38.64
CA GLY A 421 -11.20 7.72 -39.69
C GLY A 421 -9.86 6.99 -39.59
N TRP A 422 -9.26 7.09 -38.39
CA TRP A 422 -7.89 6.62 -38.15
C TRP A 422 -7.82 5.18 -37.60
N GLY A 423 -8.89 4.68 -36.99
CA GLY A 423 -8.87 3.38 -36.31
C GLY A 423 -7.95 3.36 -35.07
N ALA A 424 -7.71 4.53 -34.47
CA ALA A 424 -6.84 4.70 -33.30
C ALA A 424 -7.45 4.12 -32.02
N ILE A 425 -8.77 3.91 -32.02
CA ILE A 425 -9.54 3.34 -30.92
C ILE A 425 -10.23 2.07 -31.43
N PRO A 426 -9.56 0.91 -31.53
CA PRO A 426 -10.16 -0.31 -32.08
C PRO A 426 -11.21 -0.96 -31.16
N GLY A 427 -11.04 -0.85 -29.84
CA GLY A 427 -11.88 -1.48 -28.81
C GLY A 427 -13.24 -0.84 -28.57
N GLU A 428 -13.73 -0.94 -27.33
CA GLU A 428 -15.00 -0.36 -26.89
C GLU A 428 -14.97 1.17 -27.00
N TYR A 429 -16.07 1.76 -27.48
CA TYR A 429 -16.19 3.21 -27.67
C TYR A 429 -17.55 3.73 -27.17
N SER A 430 -17.50 4.70 -26.27
CA SER A 430 -18.64 5.50 -25.85
C SER A 430 -18.20 6.95 -25.66
N CYS A 431 -18.87 7.89 -26.31
CA CYS A 431 -18.69 9.31 -26.06
C CYS A 431 -20.05 9.97 -25.90
N GLN A 432 -20.28 10.59 -24.74
CA GLN A 432 -21.59 11.12 -24.33
C GLN A 432 -22.72 10.09 -24.48
N GLY A 433 -22.43 8.83 -24.12
CA GLY A 433 -23.37 7.70 -24.21
C GLY A 433 -23.66 7.21 -25.64
N LYS A 434 -22.99 7.75 -26.65
CA LYS A 434 -23.14 7.33 -28.06
C LYS A 434 -21.98 6.43 -28.47
N THR A 435 -22.29 5.42 -29.28
CA THR A 435 -21.32 4.49 -29.87
C THR A 435 -21.34 4.59 -31.39
N ILE A 436 -20.17 4.52 -32.01
CA ILE A 436 -20.01 4.42 -33.48
C ILE A 436 -19.08 3.25 -33.87
N PRO A 437 -19.22 2.70 -35.09
CA PRO A 437 -18.37 1.61 -35.57
C PRO A 437 -16.89 1.99 -35.71
N ALA A 438 -16.03 0.97 -35.68
CA ALA A 438 -14.61 1.10 -35.96
C ALA A 438 -14.35 1.49 -37.42
N GLY A 439 -13.42 2.42 -37.63
CA GLY A 439 -12.82 2.62 -38.95
C GLY A 439 -11.89 1.48 -39.31
N GLY A 440 -11.88 1.08 -40.58
CA GLY A 440 -10.78 0.28 -41.12
C GLY A 440 -9.57 1.19 -41.26
N GLY A 441 -8.72 1.26 -40.23
CA GLY A 441 -7.65 2.24 -40.09
C GLY A 441 -6.99 2.61 -41.41
N SER A 442 -7.22 3.84 -41.87
CA SER A 442 -6.56 4.34 -43.05
C SER A 442 -5.18 4.82 -42.64
N SER A 443 -4.14 4.09 -43.04
CA SER A 443 -2.76 4.55 -42.93
C SER A 443 -2.61 5.78 -43.81
N ALA A 444 -2.82 6.99 -43.27
CA ALA A 444 -2.48 8.22 -43.97
C ALA A 444 -0.97 8.45 -43.89
N GLY A 445 -0.19 7.55 -44.52
CA GLY A 445 1.09 7.88 -45.12
C GLY A 445 0.81 8.33 -46.55
N GLY A 446 0.18 9.49 -46.71
CA GLY A 446 -0.14 10.06 -48.01
C GLY A 446 0.94 11.04 -48.44
N ASP A 447 1.76 10.60 -49.38
CA ASP A 447 2.63 11.39 -50.26
C ASP A 447 2.27 12.88 -50.33
N LYS A 448 3.19 13.72 -49.85
CA LYS A 448 3.38 15.07 -50.37
C LYS A 448 4.75 15.15 -51.05
N ASP A 449 4.86 14.50 -52.20
CA ASP A 449 5.80 14.96 -53.22
C ASP A 449 5.13 14.92 -54.59
N GLY A 450 4.92 16.10 -55.16
CA GLY A 450 4.48 16.24 -56.53
C GLY A 450 5.62 15.84 -57.47
N GLY A 451 5.37 14.89 -58.37
CA GLY A 451 6.31 14.65 -59.47
C GLY A 451 6.19 13.31 -60.19
N VAL A 452 5.35 13.28 -61.23
CA VAL A 452 5.53 12.52 -62.50
C VAL A 452 5.60 10.97 -62.43
N GLY A 453 4.48 10.34 -62.80
CA GLY A 453 4.42 9.24 -63.79
C GLY A 453 4.59 7.80 -63.30
N GLY A 454 3.51 7.01 -63.31
CA GLY A 454 3.63 5.54 -63.24
C GLY A 454 2.34 4.77 -62.98
N ARG A 455 1.68 4.33 -64.06
CA ARG A 455 0.76 3.18 -64.22
C ARG A 455 0.01 2.60 -63.01
N VAL A 456 -1.32 2.75 -63.09
CA VAL A 456 -2.36 2.03 -62.35
C VAL A 456 -2.30 0.52 -62.62
N VAL A 457 -2.29 -0.30 -61.56
CA VAL A 457 -2.72 -1.71 -61.60
C VAL A 457 -3.81 -1.90 -60.56
N SER A 458 -5.05 -2.05 -61.04
CA SER A 458 -6.23 -2.41 -60.27
C SER A 458 -6.31 -3.92 -60.11
N TRP A 459 -6.65 -4.42 -58.91
CA TRP A 459 -7.26 -5.75 -58.77
C TRP A 459 -8.50 -5.66 -57.89
N THR A 460 -9.65 -5.64 -58.55
CA THR A 460 -10.97 -5.89 -57.99
C THR A 460 -11.16 -7.40 -57.83
N TRP A 461 -11.51 -7.87 -56.64
CA TRP A 461 -12.01 -9.23 -56.45
C TRP A 461 -13.51 -9.27 -56.74
N GLY A 462 -13.88 -9.90 -57.85
CA GLY A 462 -15.26 -10.21 -58.22
C GLY A 462 -15.43 -11.73 -58.36
N LEU A 463 -16.22 -12.32 -57.47
CA LEU A 463 -16.72 -13.69 -57.56
C LEU A 463 -17.81 -13.78 -58.64
N ALA A 464 -17.64 -14.67 -59.62
CA ALA A 464 -18.76 -15.27 -60.34
C ALA A 464 -18.36 -16.61 -60.97
N ALA A 465 -19.09 -17.66 -60.62
CA ALA A 465 -19.04 -18.98 -61.21
C ALA A 465 -19.82 -19.03 -62.54
N VAL A 466 -19.31 -19.75 -63.55
CA VAL A 466 -20.12 -20.32 -64.64
C VAL A 466 -19.55 -21.70 -65.04
N LEU A 467 -20.50 -22.63 -65.17
CA LEU A 467 -20.40 -24.05 -65.51
C LEU A 467 -20.38 -24.26 -67.04
N VAL A 468 -20.22 -25.54 -67.45
CA VAL A 468 -20.29 -26.12 -68.83
C VAL A 468 -18.91 -26.19 -69.49
N GLY A 469 -18.32 -27.33 -69.85
CA GLY A 469 -18.83 -28.67 -70.17
C GLY A 469 -18.54 -28.98 -71.65
N VAL A 470 -18.09 -30.21 -71.94
CA VAL A 470 -18.05 -30.93 -73.25
C VAL A 470 -16.66 -31.12 -73.91
N LEU A 471 -16.14 -32.34 -73.68
CA LEU A 471 -15.64 -33.37 -74.62
C LEU A 471 -14.57 -33.07 -75.67
N SER A 472 -13.55 -33.94 -75.72
CA SER A 472 -13.31 -34.80 -76.89
C SER A 472 -12.25 -35.89 -76.64
N TRP A 473 -12.75 -37.15 -76.71
CA TRP A 473 -12.15 -38.44 -77.08
C TRP A 473 -11.05 -39.10 -76.23
#